data_AF-A0A151RNB5-F1
#
_entry.id   AF-A0A151RNB5-F1
#
_cell.length_a   1.000
_cell.length_b   1.000
_cell.length_c   1.000
_cell.angle_alpha   90.00
_cell.angle_beta   90.00
_cell.angle_gamma   90.00
#
_symmetry.space_group_name_H-M   'P 1'
#
loop_
_entity.id
_entity.type
_entity.pdbx_description
1 polymer ?
#
loop_
_entity_poly.entity_id
_entity_poly.type
_entity_poly.pdbx_seq_one_letter_code
_entity_poly.pdbx_strand_id
1 'polypeptide(L)'
;VLNSKARNTLMCALSEEEYTKVHSFRSAKQMWDTLVLTYEGSVEVKRNKLSLLARTYELFEMEESESIQPMFGRFQMIVNELSFLGRTYDNFDHIDKLLRNLPRKWRPQVTALRASKNLEKLSLEELIGLLKVHELELQQDDAGRK
;
A
#
# COMPACT_ATOMS: atom_id res chain seq x y z
N VAL A 1 42.80 6.00 -2.65
CA VAL A 1 42.73 4.51 -2.73
C VAL A 1 41.32 3.97 -2.54
N LEU A 2 40.56 4.38 -1.50
CA LEU A 2 39.21 3.86 -1.28
C LEU A 2 38.21 4.25 -2.38
N ASN A 3 38.18 5.52 -2.80
CA ASN A 3 37.30 5.99 -3.87
C ASN A 3 37.53 5.25 -5.20
N SER A 4 38.79 5.05 -5.60
CA SER A 4 39.12 4.35 -6.85
C SER A 4 38.72 2.86 -6.81
N LYS A 5 38.91 2.18 -5.67
CA LYS A 5 38.43 0.81 -5.48
C LYS A 5 36.91 0.72 -5.55
N ALA A 6 36.20 1.58 -4.82
CA ALA A 6 34.74 1.62 -4.83
C ALA A 6 34.16 1.91 -6.23
N ARG A 7 34.76 2.83 -6.98
CA ARG A 7 34.37 3.11 -8.38
C ARG A 7 34.52 1.87 -9.26
N ASN A 8 35.66 1.18 -9.21
CA ASN A 8 35.86 -0.04 -10.00
C ASN A 8 34.84 -1.12 -9.63
N THR A 9 34.58 -1.34 -8.34
CA THR A 9 33.56 -2.29 -7.89
C THR A 9 32.18 -1.94 -8.44
N LEU A 10 31.78 -0.66 -8.39
CA LEU A 10 30.51 -0.22 -8.98
C LEU A 10 30.48 -0.46 -10.48
N MET A 11 31.51 -0.03 -11.24
CA MET A 11 31.54 -0.22 -12.71
C MET A 11 31.41 -1.67 -13.14
N CYS A 12 32.00 -2.61 -12.40
CA CYS A 12 31.91 -4.03 -12.70
C CYS A 12 30.53 -4.65 -12.40
N ALA A 13 29.73 -4.02 -11.54
CA ALA A 13 28.42 -4.53 -11.13
C ALA A 13 27.26 -3.97 -11.97
N LEU A 14 27.51 -2.94 -12.78
CA LEU A 14 26.48 -2.25 -13.56
C LEU A 14 26.24 -2.92 -14.90
N SER A 15 24.99 -2.91 -15.34
CA SER A 15 24.64 -3.18 -16.73
C SER A 15 25.21 -2.12 -17.67
N GLU A 16 25.28 -2.42 -18.97
CA GLU A 16 25.78 -1.48 -19.98
C GLU A 16 24.99 -0.16 -19.98
N GLU A 17 23.66 -0.24 -19.83
CA GLU A 17 22.80 0.94 -19.77
C GLU A 17 23.11 1.83 -18.56
N GLU A 18 23.29 1.25 -17.38
CA GLU A 18 23.64 2.00 -16.16
C GLU A 18 25.05 2.57 -16.23
N TYR A 19 25.99 1.79 -16.74
CA TYR A 19 27.38 2.19 -16.89
C TYR A 19 27.50 3.45 -17.73
N THR A 20 26.80 3.52 -18.87
CA THR A 20 26.81 4.72 -19.75
C THR A 20 26.34 5.99 -19.03
N LYS A 21 25.48 5.87 -18.00
CA LYS A 21 24.97 7.01 -17.22
C LYS A 21 25.98 7.53 -16.19
N VAL A 22 26.89 6.69 -15.67
CA VAL A 22 27.71 7.03 -14.50
C VAL A 22 29.23 6.90 -14.67
N HIS A 23 29.72 6.29 -15.76
CA HIS A 23 31.15 6.00 -15.93
C HIS A 23 32.06 7.24 -15.92
N SER A 24 31.54 8.40 -16.33
CA SER A 24 32.27 9.66 -16.41
C SER A 24 32.50 10.33 -15.05
N PHE A 25 31.77 9.92 -14.00
CA PHE A 25 31.89 10.53 -12.67
C PHE A 25 33.16 10.09 -11.95
N ARG A 26 33.92 11.05 -11.40
CA ARG A 26 35.21 10.82 -10.71
C ARG A 26 35.07 10.33 -9.28
N SER A 27 33.87 10.40 -8.71
CA SER A 27 33.57 10.00 -7.33
C SER A 27 32.63 8.79 -7.31
N ALA A 28 32.97 7.76 -6.53
CA ALA A 28 32.07 6.62 -6.27
C ALA A 28 30.76 7.11 -5.65
N LYS A 29 30.82 8.14 -4.81
CA LYS A 29 29.64 8.75 -4.19
C LYS A 29 28.70 9.34 -5.25
N GLN A 30 29.24 10.05 -6.24
CA GLN A 30 28.41 10.63 -7.31
C GLN A 30 27.76 9.54 -8.17
N MET A 31 28.51 8.49 -8.51
CA MET A 31 27.95 7.33 -9.23
C MET A 31 26.81 6.70 -8.44
N TRP A 32 27.02 6.44 -7.15
CA TRP A 32 26.03 5.87 -6.26
C TRP A 32 24.80 6.78 -6.10
N ASP A 33 24.99 8.07 -5.84
CA ASP A 33 23.89 9.04 -5.69
C ASP A 33 23.05 9.11 -6.97
N THR A 34 23.67 9.08 -8.16
CA THR A 34 22.94 9.05 -9.43
C THR A 34 22.14 7.75 -9.62
N LEU A 35 22.70 6.60 -9.26
CA LEU A 35 21.99 5.32 -9.32
C LEU A 35 20.81 5.30 -8.35
N VAL A 36 21.00 5.75 -7.10
CA VAL A 36 19.93 5.91 -6.12
C VAL A 36 18.83 6.84 -6.65
N LEU A 37 19.20 7.98 -7.22
CA LEU A 37 18.24 8.91 -7.83
C LEU A 37 17.49 8.28 -9.02
N THR A 38 18.16 7.47 -9.83
CA THR A 38 17.57 6.84 -11.02
C THR A 38 16.58 5.74 -10.65
N TYR A 39 16.93 4.91 -9.65
CA TYR A 39 16.15 3.72 -9.33
C TYR A 39 15.18 3.90 -8.17
N GLU A 40 15.58 4.64 -7.14
CA GLU A 40 14.72 4.88 -5.99
C GLU A 40 13.99 6.23 -6.06
N GLY A 41 14.40 7.11 -6.98
CA GLY A 41 13.90 8.48 -7.07
C GLY A 41 14.54 9.42 -6.04
N SER A 42 14.32 10.73 -6.20
CA SER A 42 14.77 11.72 -5.22
C SER A 42 14.03 11.59 -3.89
N VAL A 43 14.66 12.03 -2.81
CA VAL A 43 14.02 12.12 -1.48
C VAL A 43 12.72 12.93 -1.54
N GLU A 44 12.70 13.99 -2.35
CA GLU A 44 11.51 14.81 -2.58
C GLU A 44 10.40 14.04 -3.30
N VAL A 45 10.74 13.28 -4.35
CA VAL A 45 9.77 12.42 -5.06
C VAL A 45 9.20 11.36 -4.12
N LYS A 46 10.03 10.68 -3.32
CA LYS A 46 9.57 9.71 -2.32
C LYS A 46 8.64 10.37 -1.29
N ARG A 47 8.98 11.56 -0.80
CA ARG A 47 8.18 12.32 0.18
C ARG A 47 6.84 12.76 -0.39
N ASN A 48 6.81 13.19 -1.65
CA ASN A 48 5.58 13.56 -2.35
C ASN A 48 4.70 12.34 -2.59
N LYS A 49 5.28 11.21 -3.04
CA LYS A 49 4.56 9.94 -3.20
C LYS A 49 3.97 9.46 -1.86
N LEU A 50 4.75 9.51 -0.78
CA LEU A 50 4.30 9.16 0.57
C LEU A 50 3.14 10.05 1.02
N SER A 51 3.22 11.36 0.80
CA SER A 51 2.15 12.30 1.15
C SER A 51 0.87 12.04 0.36
N LEU A 52 0.99 11.72 -0.93
CA LEU A 52 -0.15 11.39 -1.78
C LEU A 52 -0.81 10.08 -1.32
N LEU A 53 -0.03 9.02 -1.10
CA LEU A 53 -0.53 7.73 -0.62
C LEU A 53 -1.18 7.84 0.75
N ALA A 54 -0.61 8.63 1.66
CA ALA A 54 -1.20 8.90 2.96
C ALA A 54 -2.58 9.54 2.83
N ARG A 55 -2.71 10.53 1.94
CA ARG A 55 -4.00 11.15 1.63
C ARG A 55 -4.97 10.16 1.00
N THR A 56 -4.52 9.32 0.07
CA THR A 56 -5.34 8.27 -0.56
C THR A 56 -5.82 7.26 0.49
N TYR A 57 -4.97 6.88 1.44
CA TYR A 57 -5.36 6.04 2.57
C TYR A 57 -6.38 6.75 3.45
N GLU A 58 -6.15 8.02 3.82
CA GLU A 58 -7.06 8.82 4.65
C GLU A 58 -8.44 9.00 4.01
N LEU A 59 -8.50 9.17 2.69
CA LEU A 59 -9.74 9.33 1.92
C LEU A 59 -10.26 8.01 1.34
N PHE A 60 -9.71 6.86 1.74
CA PHE A 60 -10.11 5.57 1.21
C PHE A 60 -11.59 5.30 1.51
N GLU A 61 -12.38 5.11 0.47
CA GLU A 61 -13.79 4.71 0.54
C GLU A 61 -14.05 3.53 -0.40
N MET A 62 -15.04 2.71 -0.03
CA MET A 62 -15.58 1.69 -0.92
C MET A 62 -16.63 2.31 -1.83
N GLU A 63 -16.53 2.05 -3.13
CA GLU A 63 -17.50 2.58 -4.10
C GLU A 63 -18.86 1.86 -3.97
N GLU A 64 -19.97 2.51 -4.35
CA GLU A 64 -21.33 1.98 -4.12
C GLU A 64 -21.60 0.60 -4.76
N SER A 65 -21.02 0.38 -5.94
CA SER A 65 -21.16 -0.83 -6.77
C SER A 65 -19.95 -1.77 -6.69
N GLU A 66 -18.94 -1.39 -5.93
CA GLU A 66 -17.76 -2.22 -5.74
C GLU A 66 -18.07 -3.39 -4.80
N SER A 67 -17.41 -4.53 -5.01
CA SER A 67 -17.48 -5.66 -4.08
C SER A 67 -16.33 -5.67 -3.08
N ILE A 68 -16.44 -6.47 -2.02
CA ILE A 68 -15.45 -6.53 -0.94
C ILE A 68 -14.05 -6.91 -1.47
N GLN A 69 -13.96 -7.76 -2.50
CA GLN A 69 -12.66 -8.20 -3.02
C GLN A 69 -11.86 -7.13 -3.77
N PRO A 70 -12.41 -6.45 -4.79
CA PRO A 70 -11.75 -5.30 -5.42
C PRO A 70 -11.39 -4.21 -4.41
N MET A 71 -12.30 -3.90 -3.49
CA MET A 71 -12.08 -2.90 -2.43
C MET A 71 -10.86 -3.28 -1.58
N PHE A 72 -10.82 -4.53 -1.10
CA PHE A 72 -9.70 -5.03 -0.31
C PHE A 72 -8.38 -5.04 -1.09
N GLY A 73 -8.41 -5.39 -2.38
CA GLY A 73 -7.24 -5.32 -3.26
C GLY A 73 -6.67 -3.90 -3.34
N ARG A 74 -7.52 -2.88 -3.56
CA ARG A 74 -7.10 -1.48 -3.56
C ARG A 74 -6.49 -1.07 -2.22
N PHE A 75 -7.13 -1.46 -1.12
CA PHE A 75 -6.65 -1.18 0.22
C PHE A 75 -5.25 -1.78 0.46
N GLN A 76 -5.05 -3.06 0.12
CA GLN A 76 -3.76 -3.73 0.26
C GLN A 76 -2.66 -3.07 -0.58
N MET A 77 -2.96 -2.66 -1.82
CA MET A 77 -1.98 -1.93 -2.63
C MET A 77 -1.52 -0.64 -1.94
N ILE A 78 -2.44 0.16 -1.39
CA ILE A 78 -2.10 1.40 -0.69
C ILE A 78 -1.24 1.11 0.55
N VAL A 79 -1.64 0.13 1.37
CA VAL A 79 -0.91 -0.24 2.60
C VAL A 79 0.49 -0.75 2.27
N ASN A 80 0.63 -1.59 1.24
CA ASN A 80 1.93 -2.13 0.83
C ASN A 80 2.87 -1.03 0.33
N GLU A 81 2.36 -0.10 -0.48
CA GLU A 81 3.16 1.03 -0.98
C GLU A 81 3.57 1.99 0.16
N LEU A 82 2.70 2.22 1.15
CA LEU A 82 3.03 3.01 2.33
C LEU A 82 4.13 2.33 3.16
N SER A 83 3.99 1.02 3.39
CA SER A 83 4.97 0.21 4.12
C SER A 83 6.33 0.23 3.43
N PHE A 84 6.35 0.09 2.10
CA PHE A 84 7.57 0.19 1.28
C PHE A 84 8.28 1.55 1.43
N LEU A 85 7.52 2.63 1.62
CA LEU A 85 8.05 3.99 1.85
C LEU A 85 8.31 4.30 3.34
N GLY A 86 8.19 3.30 4.23
CA GLY A 86 8.52 3.41 5.65
C GLY A 86 7.40 3.98 6.52
N ARG A 87 6.15 4.02 6.05
CA ARG A 87 4.98 4.35 6.87
C ARG A 87 4.10 3.11 7.03
N THR A 88 3.91 2.68 8.27
CA THR A 88 3.06 1.53 8.62
C THR A 88 1.93 1.96 9.54
N TYR A 89 0.83 1.23 9.52
CA TYR A 89 -0.26 1.32 10.49
C TYR A 89 -0.41 -0.04 11.16
N ASP A 90 -1.03 -0.08 12.33
CA ASP A 90 -1.27 -1.36 12.97
C ASP A 90 -2.49 -2.08 12.36
N ASN A 91 -2.66 -3.35 12.72
CA ASN A 91 -3.76 -4.15 12.19
C ASN A 91 -5.13 -3.63 12.64
N PHE A 92 -5.21 -3.04 13.84
CA PHE A 92 -6.46 -2.44 14.35
C PHE A 92 -6.86 -1.22 13.52
N ASP A 93 -5.91 -0.34 13.20
CA ASP A 93 -6.08 0.82 12.34
C ASP A 93 -6.63 0.39 10.98
N HIS A 94 -6.09 -0.68 10.41
CA HIS A 94 -6.56 -1.22 9.13
C HIS A 94 -8.01 -1.72 9.21
N ILE A 95 -8.34 -2.48 10.25
CA ILE A 95 -9.69 -3.02 10.49
C ILE A 95 -10.70 -1.88 10.70
N ASP A 96 -10.39 -0.93 11.58
CA ASP A 96 -11.27 0.20 11.86
C ASP A 96 -11.41 1.09 10.61
N LYS A 97 -10.34 1.26 9.83
CA LYS A 97 -10.37 2.00 8.57
C LYS A 97 -11.34 1.35 7.57
N LEU A 98 -11.24 0.05 7.35
CA LEU A 98 -12.14 -0.65 6.44
C LEU A 98 -13.60 -0.52 6.91
N LEU A 99 -13.88 -0.83 8.18
CA LEU A 99 -15.23 -0.80 8.73
C LEU A 99 -15.89 0.58 8.67
N ARG A 100 -15.13 1.67 8.85
CA ARG A 100 -15.66 3.04 8.78
C ARG A 100 -16.04 3.47 7.37
N ASN A 101 -15.36 2.93 6.37
CA ASN A 101 -15.44 3.34 4.98
C ASN A 101 -16.27 2.37 4.11
N LEU A 102 -17.03 1.47 4.75
CA LEU A 102 -18.07 0.71 4.09
C LEU A 102 -19.33 1.57 3.86
N PRO A 103 -20.07 1.37 2.75
CA PRO A 103 -21.28 2.11 2.44
C PRO A 103 -22.38 1.93 3.51
N ARG A 104 -23.35 2.85 3.54
CA ARG A 104 -24.42 2.85 4.58
C ARG A 104 -25.18 1.53 4.71
N LYS A 105 -25.35 0.76 3.63
CA LYS A 105 -26.00 -0.57 3.66
C LYS A 105 -25.32 -1.57 4.61
N TRP A 106 -24.03 -1.38 4.89
CA TRP A 106 -23.25 -2.24 5.78
C TRP A 106 -23.34 -1.88 7.28
N ARG A 107 -24.02 -0.78 7.64
CA ARG A 107 -24.09 -0.29 9.03
C ARG A 107 -24.58 -1.35 10.04
N PRO A 108 -25.60 -2.19 9.74
CA PRO A 108 -26.00 -3.26 10.64
C PRO A 108 -24.87 -4.26 10.91
N GLN A 109 -24.18 -4.72 9.85
CA GLN A 109 -23.07 -5.66 9.96
C GLN A 109 -21.87 -5.07 10.71
N VAL A 110 -21.51 -3.81 10.43
CA VAL A 110 -20.44 -3.11 11.15
C VAL A 110 -20.76 -3.02 12.65
N THR A 111 -22.01 -2.74 13.00
CA THR A 111 -22.46 -2.66 14.40
C THR A 111 -22.36 -4.02 15.08
N ALA A 112 -22.83 -5.08 14.42
CA ALA A 112 -22.76 -6.45 14.93
C ALA A 112 -21.31 -6.92 15.13
N LEU A 113 -20.41 -6.62 14.19
CA LEU A 113 -18.98 -6.93 14.31
C LEU A 113 -18.34 -6.21 15.49
N ARG A 114 -18.60 -4.91 15.66
CA ARG A 114 -18.10 -4.11 16.80
C ARG A 114 -18.62 -4.60 18.16
N ALA A 115 -19.85 -5.12 18.20
CA ALA A 115 -20.44 -5.62 19.44
C ALA A 115 -19.98 -7.04 19.80
N SER A 116 -19.67 -7.88 18.81
CA SER A 116 -19.42 -9.32 19.00
C SER A 116 -17.96 -9.74 18.90
N LYS A 117 -17.09 -8.94 18.26
CA LYS A 117 -15.68 -9.26 18.02
C LYS A 117 -14.77 -8.30 18.77
N ASN A 118 -13.63 -8.82 19.22
CA ASN A 118 -12.52 -7.98 19.68
C ASN A 118 -11.68 -7.57 18.46
N LEU A 119 -11.81 -6.32 18.03
CA LEU A 119 -11.12 -5.79 16.85
C LEU A 119 -9.60 -5.75 17.00
N GLU A 120 -9.06 -5.69 18.23
CA GLU A 120 -7.60 -5.70 18.46
C GLU A 120 -6.98 -7.08 18.19
N LYS A 121 -7.77 -8.15 18.29
CA LYS A 121 -7.32 -9.54 18.10
C LYS A 121 -7.79 -10.15 16.79
N LEU A 122 -8.70 -9.49 16.08
CA LEU A 122 -9.23 -9.95 14.81
C LEU A 122 -8.16 -9.79 13.74
N SER A 123 -7.95 -10.81 12.90
CA SER A 123 -7.09 -10.67 11.72
C SER A 123 -7.84 -9.98 10.57
N LEU A 124 -7.08 -9.37 9.67
CA LEU A 124 -7.64 -8.71 8.49
C LEU A 124 -8.34 -9.74 7.57
N GLU A 125 -7.77 -10.93 7.44
CA GLU A 125 -8.31 -12.03 6.64
C GLU A 125 -9.64 -12.53 7.19
N GLU A 126 -9.76 -12.67 8.52
CA GLU A 126 -11.02 -13.03 9.17
C GLU A 126 -12.09 -11.96 8.94
N LEU A 127 -11.75 -10.67 9.08
CA LEU A 127 -12.68 -9.58 8.79
C LEU A 127 -13.20 -9.66 7.35
N ILE A 128 -12.31 -9.82 6.38
CA ILE A 128 -12.68 -9.91 4.97
C ILE A 128 -13.55 -11.14 4.70
N GLY A 129 -13.27 -12.28 5.35
CA GLY A 129 -14.13 -13.46 5.29
C GLY A 129 -15.56 -13.18 5.76
N LEU A 130 -15.70 -12.52 6.92
CA LEU A 130 -17.01 -12.16 7.49
C LEU A 130 -17.77 -11.17 6.59
N LEU A 131 -17.08 -10.20 5.98
CA LEU A 131 -17.69 -9.24 5.07
C LEU A 131 -18.15 -9.90 3.76
N LYS A 132 -17.38 -10.83 3.20
CA LYS A 132 -17.76 -11.57 1.98
C LYS A 132 -18.99 -12.45 2.19
N VAL A 133 -19.12 -13.11 3.34
CA VAL A 133 -20.32 -13.90 3.65
C VAL A 133 -21.56 -13.00 3.64
N HIS A 134 -21.48 -11.84 4.29
CA HIS A 134 -22.59 -10.88 4.31
C HIS A 134 -22.87 -10.25 2.92
N GLU A 135 -21.83 -10.06 2.10
CA GLU A 135 -21.99 -9.60 0.72
C GLU A 135 -22.91 -10.53 -0.09
N LEU A 136 -22.75 -11.84 0.07
CA LEU A 136 -23.56 -12.84 -0.63
C LEU A 136 -25.04 -12.79 -0.19
N GLU A 137 -25.30 -12.56 1.10
CA GLU A 137 -26.65 -12.40 1.64
C GLU A 137 -27.33 -11.15 1.05
N LEU A 138 -26.63 -10.01 1.03
CA LEU A 138 -27.13 -8.77 0.45
C LEU A 138 -27.47 -8.91 -1.05
N GLN A 139 -26.66 -9.65 -1.80
CA GLN A 139 -26.90 -9.90 -3.22
C GLN A 139 -28.14 -10.76 -3.47
N GLN A 140 -28.45 -11.71 -2.59
CA GLN A 140 -29.66 -12.54 -2.68
C GLN A 140 -30.91 -11.71 -2.39
N ASP A 141 -30.86 -10.84 -1.37
CA ASP A 141 -31.97 -9.96 -1.01
C ASP A 141 -32.31 -8.95 -2.11
N ASP A 142 -31.29 -8.41 -2.79
CA ASP A 142 -31.48 -7.49 -3.92
C ASP A 142 -32.01 -8.22 -5.17
N ALA A 143 -31.66 -9.49 -5.38
CA ALA A 143 -32.19 -10.31 -6.48
C ALA A 143 -33.66 -10.70 -6.27
N GLY A 144 -34.09 -10.93 -5.03
CA GLY A 144 -35.48 -11.27 -4.70
C GLY A 144 -36.45 -10.07 -4.71
N ARG A 145 -35.94 -8.83 -4.80
CA ARG A 145 -36.73 -7.59 -4.89
C ARG A 145 -36.95 -7.09 -6.32
N LYS A 146 -36.31 -7.70 -7.31
CA LYS A 146 -36.48 -7.41 -8.74
C LYS A 146 -37.52 -8.33 -9.36
#